data_AF-A0A4X2M925-F1
#
_entry.id   AF-A0A4X2M925-F1
#
_cell.length_a   1.000
_cell.length_b   1.000
_cell.length_c   1.000
_cell.angle_alpha   90.00
_cell.angle_beta   90.00
_cell.angle_gamma   90.00
#
_symmetry.space_group_name_H-M   'P 1'
#
loop_
_entity.id
_entity.type
_entity.pdbx_description
1 polymer ?
#
loop_
_entity_poly.entity_id
_entity_poly.type
_entity_poly.pdbx_seq_one_letter_code
_entity_poly.pdbx_strand_id
1 'polypeptide(L)'
;MLCKSSEFQVITVSVLRLPKIYAIVLLFFDLVFIFSGLVINFLQLCSLALWPLNKNFYRKVNCRLAYSWSHQLVLLLEWWSGSERTLFTDQESADKIVQEKAVFIFNHPCEIDLLCFLTLCERYGMLGSYKVVAKKELKSLYYSGAQLPHQ
;
A
#
# COMPACT_ATOMS: atom_id res chain seq x y z
N MET A 1 9.79 39.67 24.81
CA MET A 1 11.07 39.35 24.15
C MET A 1 10.75 38.49 22.94
N LEU A 2 10.91 39.06 21.74
CA LEU A 2 10.57 38.44 20.46
C LEU A 2 11.63 37.39 20.10
N CYS A 3 11.22 36.13 19.90
CA CYS A 3 12.04 35.13 19.22
C CYS A 3 11.28 34.57 18.01
N LYS A 4 11.28 35.39 16.96
CA LYS A 4 11.42 35.04 15.54
C LYS A 4 10.64 33.83 15.01
N SER A 5 9.35 34.07 14.74
CA SER A 5 8.48 33.31 13.82
C SER A 5 8.88 33.55 12.34
N SER A 6 10.10 33.21 11.93
CA SER A 6 10.55 33.41 10.53
C SER A 6 11.34 32.26 9.91
N GLU A 7 11.51 31.12 10.59
CA GLU A 7 12.18 29.94 10.01
C GLU A 7 11.19 28.88 9.52
N PHE A 8 9.99 28.82 10.10
CA PHE A 8 8.96 27.83 9.72
C PHE A 8 8.24 28.16 8.40
N GLN A 9 8.33 29.41 7.92
CA GLN A 9 7.72 29.83 6.65
C GLN A 9 8.66 29.65 5.44
N VAL A 10 9.98 29.60 5.62
CA VAL A 10 10.94 29.58 4.50
C VAL A 10 11.12 28.16 3.92
N ILE A 11 10.91 27.12 4.73
CA ILE A 11 11.00 25.71 4.29
C ILE A 11 9.79 25.33 3.42
N THR A 12 8.59 25.76 3.79
CA THR A 12 7.34 25.43 3.06
C THR A 12 7.27 26.10 1.69
N VAL A 13 7.82 27.32 1.53
CA VAL A 13 7.77 28.07 0.25
C VAL A 13 8.82 27.58 -0.76
N SER A 14 9.89 26.92 -0.32
CA SER A 14 10.91 26.35 -1.21
C SER A 14 10.45 25.05 -1.91
N VAL A 15 9.54 24.31 -1.29
CA VAL A 15 8.94 23.07 -1.86
C VAL A 15 8.00 23.37 -3.03
N LEU A 16 7.39 24.56 -3.07
CA LEU A 16 6.45 24.99 -4.11
C LEU A 16 7.08 25.24 -5.50
N ARG A 17 8.41 25.22 -5.64
CA ARG A 17 9.12 25.45 -6.92
C ARG A 17 9.62 24.18 -7.62
N LEU A 18 9.41 22.97 -7.07
CA LEU A 18 9.85 21.71 -7.68
C LEU A 18 8.73 20.68 -8.02
N PRO A 19 7.49 21.08 -8.38
CA PRO A 19 6.46 20.09 -8.72
C PRO A 19 6.85 19.23 -9.91
N LYS A 20 7.70 19.74 -10.82
CA LYS A 20 8.19 19.00 -11.99
C LYS A 20 9.13 17.85 -11.62
N ILE A 21 10.10 18.08 -10.72
CA ILE A 21 11.05 17.03 -10.30
C ILE A 21 10.31 15.98 -9.49
N TYR A 22 9.45 16.42 -8.57
CA TYR A 22 8.62 15.52 -7.78
C TYR A 22 7.70 14.66 -8.66
N ALA A 23 7.05 15.26 -9.66
CA ALA A 23 6.25 14.53 -10.64
C ALA A 23 7.08 13.53 -11.44
N ILE A 24 8.29 13.89 -11.88
CA ILE A 24 9.18 12.98 -12.62
C ILE A 24 9.59 11.78 -11.74
N VAL A 25 9.89 12.02 -10.46
CA VAL A 25 10.29 10.96 -9.52
C VAL A 25 9.11 10.01 -9.26
N LEU A 26 7.91 10.54 -8.99
CA LEU A 26 6.72 9.71 -8.83
C LEU A 26 6.40 8.91 -10.09
N LEU A 27 6.43 9.56 -11.27
CA LEU A 27 6.21 8.89 -12.55
C LEU A 27 7.22 7.77 -12.79
N PHE A 28 8.48 7.97 -12.42
CA PHE A 28 9.50 6.93 -12.53
C PHE A 28 9.16 5.73 -11.62
N PHE A 29 8.77 5.98 -10.36
CA PHE A 29 8.35 4.92 -9.45
C PHE A 29 7.10 4.20 -9.94
N ASP A 30 6.11 4.93 -10.45
CA ASP A 30 4.89 4.36 -11.02
C ASP A 30 5.20 3.49 -12.25
N LEU A 31 6.13 3.90 -13.10
CA LEU A 31 6.58 3.11 -14.25
C LEU A 31 7.29 1.83 -13.82
N VAL A 32 8.21 1.93 -12.85
CA VAL A 32 8.91 0.76 -12.30
C VAL A 32 7.90 -0.21 -11.68
N PHE A 33 6.94 0.30 -10.92
CA PHE A 33 5.85 -0.47 -10.37
C PHE A 33 5.05 -1.15 -11.49
N ILE A 34 4.46 -0.41 -12.43
CA ILE A 34 3.69 -1.02 -13.54
C ILE A 34 4.49 -2.11 -14.27
N PHE A 35 5.78 -1.86 -14.53
CA PHE A 35 6.65 -2.83 -15.19
C PHE A 35 6.88 -4.09 -14.34
N SER A 36 7.21 -3.98 -13.06
CA SER A 36 7.36 -5.16 -12.20
C SER A 36 6.04 -5.92 -12.04
N GLY A 37 4.90 -5.23 -12.10
CA GLY A 37 3.57 -5.84 -12.08
C GLY A 37 3.31 -6.67 -13.34
N LEU A 38 3.71 -6.16 -14.50
CA LEU A 38 3.66 -6.92 -15.76
C LEU A 38 4.55 -8.16 -15.72
N VAL A 39 5.79 -8.02 -15.22
CA VAL A 39 6.71 -9.15 -15.07
C VAL A 39 6.14 -10.21 -14.12
N ILE A 40 5.58 -9.80 -12.98
CA ILE A 40 4.99 -10.71 -12.01
C ILE A 40 3.76 -11.42 -12.59
N ASN A 41 2.88 -10.71 -13.28
CA ASN A 41 1.73 -11.31 -13.97
C ASN A 41 2.18 -12.32 -15.05
N PHE A 42 3.25 -12.01 -15.79
CA PHE A 42 3.83 -12.93 -16.76
C PHE A 42 4.36 -14.20 -16.07
N LEU A 43 5.07 -14.06 -14.95
CA LEU A 43 5.55 -15.21 -14.16
C LEU A 43 4.39 -16.04 -13.58
N GLN A 44 3.29 -15.40 -13.16
CA GLN A 44 2.07 -16.08 -12.73
C GLN A 44 1.38 -16.82 -13.88
N LEU A 45 1.45 -16.29 -15.10
CA LEU A 45 0.97 -16.99 -16.30
C LEU A 45 1.85 -18.21 -16.62
N CYS A 46 3.16 -18.08 -16.54
CA CYS A 46 4.09 -19.20 -16.69
C CYS A 46 3.89 -20.27 -15.61
N SER A 47 3.57 -19.87 -14.37
CA SER A 47 3.31 -20.81 -13.28
C SER A 47 2.04 -21.64 -13.52
N LEU A 48 1.14 -21.21 -14.41
CA LEU A 48 -0.05 -21.99 -14.79
C LEU A 48 0.32 -23.35 -15.42
N ALA A 49 1.47 -23.45 -16.09
CA ALA A 49 1.99 -24.73 -16.58
C ALA A 49 2.32 -25.72 -15.45
N LEU A 50 2.60 -25.23 -14.24
CA LEU A 50 2.85 -26.05 -13.04
C LEU A 50 1.55 -26.48 -12.33
N TRP A 51 0.42 -25.85 -12.66
CA TRP A 51 -0.88 -26.14 -12.06
C TRP A 51 -1.33 -27.61 -12.20
N PRO A 52 -1.25 -28.27 -13.38
CA PRO A 52 -1.64 -29.68 -13.52
C PRO A 52 -0.69 -30.65 -12.79
N LEU A 53 0.57 -30.27 -12.56
CA LEU A 53 1.57 -31.12 -11.91
C LEU A 53 1.42 -31.10 -10.39
N ASN A 54 1.31 -29.91 -9.79
CA ASN A 54 1.19 -29.77 -8.34
C ASN A 54 0.52 -28.46 -7.93
N LYS A 55 -0.76 -28.54 -7.55
CA LYS A 55 -1.56 -27.39 -7.08
C LYS A 55 -0.97 -26.69 -5.85
N ASN A 56 -0.32 -27.43 -4.95
CA ASN A 56 0.28 -26.85 -3.74
C ASN A 56 1.54 -26.04 -4.08
N PHE A 57 2.33 -26.51 -5.03
CA PHE A 57 3.52 -25.78 -5.49
C PHE A 57 3.11 -24.50 -6.24
N TYR A 58 2.13 -24.59 -7.15
CA TYR A 58 1.54 -23.44 -7.83
C TYR A 58 1.09 -22.34 -6.86
N ARG A 59 0.34 -22.73 -5.80
CA ARG A 59 -0.12 -21.78 -4.78
C ARG A 59 1.04 -21.11 -4.05
N LYS A 60 2.07 -21.86 -3.66
CA LYS A 60 3.25 -21.29 -2.96
C LYS A 60 4.01 -20.30 -3.84
N VAL A 61 4.19 -20.61 -5.12
CA VAL A 61 4.86 -19.72 -6.09
C VAL A 61 4.05 -18.44 -6.26
N ASN A 62 2.75 -18.54 -6.52
CA ASN A 62 1.91 -17.35 -6.71
C ASN A 62 1.80 -16.50 -5.46
N CYS A 63 1.74 -17.10 -4.27
CA CYS A 63 1.78 -16.33 -3.01
C CYS A 63 3.10 -15.57 -2.84
N ARG A 64 4.24 -16.16 -3.21
CA ARG A 64 5.55 -15.46 -3.15
C ARG A 64 5.67 -14.34 -4.19
N LEU A 65 5.15 -14.57 -5.39
CA LEU A 65 5.09 -13.56 -6.44
C LEU A 65 4.18 -12.39 -6.02
N ALA A 66 3.01 -12.68 -5.47
CA ALA A 66 2.10 -11.66 -4.93
C ALA A 66 2.73 -10.90 -3.76
N TYR A 67 3.41 -11.59 -2.85
CA TYR A 67 4.16 -10.97 -1.76
C TYR A 67 5.18 -9.97 -2.30
N SER A 68 6.01 -10.38 -3.27
CA SER A 68 7.05 -9.52 -3.84
C SER A 68 6.46 -8.26 -4.50
N TRP A 69 5.31 -8.37 -5.14
CA TRP A 69 4.62 -7.23 -5.74
C TRP A 69 4.11 -6.25 -4.68
N SER A 70 3.34 -6.76 -3.72
CA SER A 70 2.76 -5.94 -2.67
C SER A 70 3.83 -5.31 -1.78
N HIS A 71 4.98 -5.97 -1.59
CA HIS A 71 6.10 -5.42 -0.84
C HIS A 71 6.69 -4.18 -1.50
N GLN A 72 6.74 -4.11 -2.84
CA GLN A 72 7.18 -2.90 -3.55
C GLN A 72 6.28 -1.71 -3.22
N LEU A 73 4.98 -1.93 -3.09
CA LEU A 73 4.02 -0.89 -2.70
C LEU A 73 4.22 -0.45 -1.24
N VAL A 74 4.40 -1.40 -0.31
CA VAL A 74 4.63 -1.10 1.11
C VAL A 74 5.93 -0.29 1.28
N LEU A 75 7.03 -0.75 0.68
CA LEU A 75 8.33 -0.11 0.80
C LEU A 75 8.35 1.29 0.17
N LEU A 76 7.74 1.45 -1.01
CA LEU A 76 7.64 2.76 -1.67
C LEU A 76 6.90 3.78 -0.79
N LEU A 77 5.81 3.35 -0.15
CA LEU A 77 4.95 4.23 0.63
C LEU A 77 5.46 4.47 2.04
N GLU A 78 6.11 3.48 2.66
CA GLU A 78 6.80 3.67 3.94
C GLU A 78 8.00 4.60 3.78
N TRP A 79 8.81 4.42 2.73
CA TRP A 79 9.92 5.31 2.39
C TRP A 79 9.46 6.73 2.09
N TRP A 80 8.40 6.89 1.29
CA TRP A 80 7.92 8.20 0.88
C TRP A 80 7.19 8.96 2.00
N SER A 81 6.41 8.26 2.82
CA SER A 81 5.62 8.87 3.90
C SER A 81 6.47 9.27 5.11
N GLY A 82 7.63 8.63 5.33
CA GLY A 82 8.50 8.88 6.48
C GLY A 82 7.79 8.81 7.84
N SER A 83 6.64 8.14 7.90
CA SER A 83 5.72 8.18 9.03
C SER A 83 5.95 6.99 9.95
N GLU A 84 6.05 7.26 11.25
CA GLU A 84 6.10 6.23 12.27
C GLU A 84 4.69 5.67 12.52
N ARG A 85 4.55 4.34 12.52
CA ARG A 85 3.26 3.66 12.73
C ARG A 85 3.32 2.79 13.98
N THR A 86 2.51 3.14 14.97
CA THR A 86 2.34 2.38 16.22
C THR A 86 1.00 1.66 16.19
N LEU A 87 1.02 0.32 16.22
CA LEU A 87 -0.19 -0.49 16.37
C LEU A 87 -0.46 -0.68 17.86
N PHE A 88 -1.62 -0.21 18.33
CA PHE A 88 -2.10 -0.50 19.67
C PHE A 88 -2.97 -1.76 19.63
N THR A 89 -2.42 -2.87 20.09
CA THR A 89 -3.13 -4.14 20.22
C THR A 89 -2.62 -4.88 21.46
N ASP A 90 -3.49 -5.64 22.12
CA ASP A 90 -3.09 -6.61 23.11
C ASP A 90 -2.29 -7.75 22.46
N GLN A 91 -1.31 -8.28 23.19
CA GLN A 91 -0.39 -9.28 22.67
C GLN A 91 -1.11 -10.59 22.30
N GLU A 92 -2.18 -10.92 23.01
CA GLU A 92 -3.03 -12.07 22.72
C GLU A 92 -3.75 -11.92 21.35
N SER A 93 -4.27 -10.74 21.05
CA SER A 93 -4.88 -10.46 19.73
C SER A 93 -3.84 -10.39 18.62
N ALA A 94 -2.64 -9.89 18.89
CA ALA A 94 -1.53 -9.89 17.92
C ALA A 94 -1.16 -11.32 17.49
N ASP A 95 -1.08 -12.25 18.45
CA ASP A 95 -0.76 -13.65 18.16
C ASP A 95 -1.89 -14.36 17.39
N LYS A 96 -3.16 -14.04 17.71
CA LYS A 96 -4.33 -14.57 17.00
C LYS A 96 -4.38 -14.12 15.54
N ILE A 97 -3.95 -12.89 15.23
CA ILE A 97 -3.91 -12.37 13.85
C ILE A 97 -3.02 -13.23 12.94
N VAL A 98 -1.92 -13.78 13.48
CA VAL A 98 -0.97 -14.60 12.72
C VAL A 98 -1.44 -16.05 12.61
N GLN A 99 -2.05 -16.58 13.67
CA GLN A 99 -2.45 -17.98 13.74
C GLN A 99 -3.72 -18.30 12.95
N GLU A 100 -4.63 -17.33 12.82
CA GLU A 100 -5.96 -17.54 12.22
C GLU A 100 -6.24 -16.65 11.00
N LYS A 101 -7.35 -16.92 10.31
CA LYS A 101 -7.82 -16.04 9.22
C LYS A 101 -8.48 -14.80 9.82
N ALA A 102 -7.71 -13.74 9.98
CA ALA A 102 -8.21 -12.45 10.43
C ALA A 102 -8.97 -11.69 9.32
N VAL A 103 -10.04 -10.99 9.71
CA VAL A 103 -10.78 -10.05 8.85
C VAL A 103 -10.70 -8.66 9.48
N PHE A 104 -10.15 -7.70 8.74
CA PHE A 104 -10.05 -6.31 9.16
C PHE A 104 -11.22 -5.50 8.60
N ILE A 105 -11.96 -4.84 9.48
CA ILE A 105 -13.07 -3.96 9.11
C ILE A 105 -12.64 -2.52 9.39
N PHE A 106 -12.39 -1.76 8.33
CA PHE A 106 -12.06 -0.34 8.45
C PHE A 106 -13.35 0.48 8.60
N ASN A 107 -13.39 1.35 9.61
CA ASN A 107 -14.55 2.20 9.89
C ASN A 107 -14.80 3.21 8.74
N HIS A 108 -13.72 3.77 8.20
CA HIS A 108 -13.74 4.60 7.00
C HIS A 108 -12.64 4.09 6.08
N PRO A 109 -12.89 3.84 4.79
CA PRO A 109 -11.81 3.48 3.87
C PRO A 109 -11.09 4.75 3.41
N CYS A 110 -10.09 5.22 4.14
CA CYS A 110 -9.09 6.09 3.56
C CYS A 110 -8.06 5.24 2.80
N GLU A 111 -7.42 5.79 1.76
CA GLU A 111 -6.30 5.11 1.10
C GLU A 111 -5.21 4.74 2.12
N ILE A 112 -5.00 5.60 3.12
CA ILE A 112 -4.04 5.41 4.20
C ILE A 112 -4.35 4.16 5.03
N ASP A 113 -5.62 3.79 5.22
CA ASP A 113 -6.00 2.62 6.00
C ASP A 113 -5.63 1.31 5.29
N LEU A 114 -5.77 1.29 3.96
CA LEU A 114 -5.26 0.20 3.13
C LEU A 114 -3.74 0.07 3.24
N LEU A 115 -3.01 1.18 3.31
CA LEU A 115 -1.56 1.18 3.44
C LEU A 115 -1.10 0.70 4.82
N CYS A 116 -1.77 1.13 5.87
CA CYS A 116 -1.56 0.62 7.22
C CYS A 116 -1.79 -0.89 7.25
N PHE A 117 -2.86 -1.38 6.62
CA PHE A 117 -3.15 -2.81 6.53
C PHE A 117 -2.06 -3.59 5.79
N LEU A 118 -1.58 -3.11 4.64
CA LEU A 118 -0.50 -3.77 3.92
C LEU A 118 0.80 -3.79 4.73
N THR A 119 1.11 -2.73 5.47
CA THR A 119 2.27 -2.67 6.37
C THR A 119 2.14 -3.70 7.50
N LEU A 120 0.94 -3.88 8.06
CA LEU A 120 0.67 -4.93 9.04
C LEU A 120 0.85 -6.32 8.42
N CYS A 121 0.27 -6.56 7.25
CA CYS A 121 0.44 -7.82 6.52
C CYS A 121 1.91 -8.13 6.22
N GLU A 122 2.73 -7.12 5.95
CA GLU A 122 4.18 -7.29 5.76
C GLU A 122 4.85 -7.74 7.07
N ARG A 123 4.59 -7.05 8.19
CA ARG A 123 5.15 -7.40 9.51
C ARG A 123 4.79 -8.80 9.97
N TYR A 124 3.60 -9.28 9.62
CA TYR A 124 3.12 -10.62 9.97
C TYR A 124 3.36 -11.67 8.86
N GLY A 125 4.03 -11.32 7.76
CA GLY A 125 4.33 -12.26 6.67
C GLY A 125 3.10 -12.73 5.86
N MET A 126 1.98 -12.03 5.97
CA MET A 126 0.68 -12.36 5.34
C MET A 126 0.48 -11.69 3.97
N LEU A 127 1.46 -10.89 3.52
CA LEU A 127 1.32 -10.05 2.32
C LEU A 127 1.06 -10.83 1.01
N GLY A 128 1.42 -12.11 0.95
CA GLY A 128 1.16 -12.96 -0.21
C GLY A 128 -0.24 -13.57 -0.28
N SER A 129 -1.06 -13.42 0.77
CA SER A 129 -2.36 -14.11 0.91
C SER A 129 -3.52 -13.20 1.31
N TYR A 130 -3.30 -11.89 1.50
CA TYR A 130 -4.37 -10.96 1.85
C TYR A 130 -5.38 -10.80 0.71
N LYS A 131 -6.60 -10.43 1.09
CA LYS A 131 -7.66 -10.05 0.14
C LYS A 131 -8.38 -8.83 0.69
N VAL A 132 -8.50 -7.80 -0.14
CA VAL A 132 -9.24 -6.59 0.19
C VAL A 132 -10.52 -6.56 -0.61
N VAL A 133 -11.64 -6.36 0.08
CA VAL A 133 -12.96 -6.22 -0.53
C VAL A 133 -13.47 -4.83 -0.16
N ALA A 134 -13.71 -3.99 -1.17
CA ALA A 134 -14.34 -2.70 -0.99
C ALA A 134 -15.83 -2.77 -1.39
N LYS A 135 -16.72 -2.14 -0.62
CA LYS A 135 -18.15 -2.02 -0.97
C LYS A 135 -18.30 -1.19 -2.25
N LYS A 136 -19.15 -1.64 -3.18
CA LYS A 136 -19.40 -0.96 -4.47
C LYS A 136 -19.86 0.50 -4.31
N GLU A 137 -20.68 0.78 -3.31
CA GLU A 137 -21.21 2.13 -3.01
C GLU A 137 -20.12 3.15 -2.65
N LEU A 138 -18.99 2.71 -2.08
CA LEU A 138 -17.86 3.58 -1.73
C LEU A 138 -17.00 3.94 -2.94
N LYS A 139 -17.04 3.14 -4.01
CA LYS A 139 -16.35 3.45 -5.26
C LYS A 139 -16.96 4.69 -5.94
N SER A 140 -18.27 4.87 -5.84
CA SER A 140 -19.00 6.03 -6.39
C SER A 140 -18.60 7.34 -5.70
N LEU A 141 -18.47 7.33 -4.37
CA LEU A 141 -18.06 8.51 -3.61
C LEU A 141 -16.62 8.94 -3.91
N TYR A 142 -15.72 7.98 -4.15
CA TYR A 142 -14.30 8.25 -4.47
C TYR A 142 -14.12 9.00 -5.80
N TYR A 143 -14.89 8.63 -6.83
CA TYR A 143 -14.90 9.35 -8.10
C TYR A 143 -15.70 10.66 -8.05
N SER A 144 -16.66 10.77 -7.14
CA SER A 144 -17.50 11.97 -7.01
C SER A 144 -16.87 13.06 -6.12
N GLY A 145 -15.89 12.73 -5.27
CA GLY A 145 -15.20 13.69 -4.39
C GLY A 145 -14.25 14.66 -5.10
N ALA A 146 -14.00 14.48 -6.41
CA ALA A 146 -13.26 15.44 -7.25
C ALA A 146 -14.12 16.60 -7.77
N GLN A 147 -15.42 16.63 -7.44
CA GLN A 147 -16.30 17.77 -7.67
C GLN A 147 -16.76 18.31 -6.32
N LEU A 148 -15.97 19.22 -5.76
CA LEU A 148 -16.49 20.19 -4.79
C LEU A 148 -17.56 21.03 -5.51
N PRO A 149 -18.83 21.04 -5.09
CA PRO A 149 -19.68 22.17 -5.39
C PRO A 149 -19.19 23.32 -4.53
N HIS A 150 -18.80 24.41 -5.19
CA HIS A 150 -18.86 25.74 -4.61
C HIS A 150 -20.21 25.92 -3.91
N GLN A 151 -20.19 26.07 -2.59
CA GLN A 151 -21.00 27.05 -1.85
C GLN A 151 -20.21 27.53 -0.64
#